data_AF-A0A2K5KWT2-F1
#
_entry.id   AF-A0A2K5KWT2-F1
#
_cell.length_a   1.000
_cell.length_b   1.000
_cell.length_c   1.000
_cell.angle_alpha   90.00
_cell.angle_beta   90.00
_cell.angle_gamma   90.00
#
_symmetry.space_group_name_H-M   'P 1'
#
loop_
_entity.id
_entity.type
_entity.pdbx_description
1 polymer ?
#
loop_
_entity_poly.entity_id
_entity_poly.type
_entity_poly.pdbx_seq_one_letter_code
_entity_poly.pdbx_strand_id
1 'polypeptide(L)'
;MPTTLGYGDIHGLAHAIRLLLEYTDSSYKEKKYMMGDSPNYDRGHNAILCHIARKHNLCGETEEEKIRVDILENQSMDNLMQLAMICYIPEFEKVKPKYLEELPEKLTLYSQFLGKRPWFAGDEITFVDFLAYDILDLNCIFEPSCLDVFPNLKDFISRFEGLKKISAYMKSSQCLQGPLFGKSAMPGSLENTGEQPDSLDPPSFFLLVSTLFSSPRPHWLPFF
;
A
#
# COMPACT_ATOMS: atom_id res chain seq x y z
N MET A 1 -17.88 -15.74 -13.97
CA MET A 1 -18.61 -14.68 -13.24
C MET A 1 -17.62 -13.60 -12.88
N PRO A 2 -17.98 -12.30 -12.95
CA PRO A 2 -17.07 -11.22 -12.54
C PRO A 2 -16.74 -11.34 -11.06
N THR A 3 -15.46 -11.20 -10.70
CA THR A 3 -15.02 -11.18 -9.31
C THR A 3 -15.57 -9.94 -8.63
N THR A 4 -16.02 -10.02 -7.36
CA THR A 4 -16.47 -8.83 -6.62
C THR A 4 -15.36 -8.37 -5.68
N LEU A 5 -14.83 -7.16 -5.90
CA LEU A 5 -13.92 -6.49 -4.98
C LEU A 5 -14.73 -5.66 -3.99
N GLY A 6 -14.69 -5.99 -2.71
CA GLY A 6 -15.37 -5.25 -1.66
C GLY A 6 -14.37 -4.41 -0.85
N TYR A 7 -14.42 -3.09 -0.95
CA TYR A 7 -13.56 -2.21 -0.16
C TYR A 7 -14.22 -0.86 0.13
N GLY A 8 -13.62 -0.05 1.02
CA GLY A 8 -14.08 1.32 1.25
C GLY A 8 -13.89 2.19 0.01
N ASP A 9 -14.64 3.30 -0.10
CA ASP A 9 -14.44 4.33 -1.13
C ASP A 9 -13.23 5.22 -0.84
N ILE A 10 -12.08 4.58 -0.63
CA ILE A 10 -10.78 5.16 -0.32
C ILE A 10 -9.71 4.45 -1.15
N HIS A 11 -8.53 5.06 -1.26
CA HIS A 11 -7.35 4.44 -1.87
C HIS A 11 -6.97 3.17 -1.09
N GLY A 12 -6.44 3.30 0.13
CA GLY A 12 -6.19 2.22 1.10
C GLY A 12 -5.52 0.96 0.54
N LEU A 13 -5.68 -0.17 1.24
CA LEU A 13 -5.04 -1.46 0.91
C LEU A 13 -5.53 -2.08 -0.42
N ALA A 14 -6.58 -1.52 -1.03
CA ALA A 14 -7.15 -2.04 -2.27
C ALA A 14 -6.56 -1.40 -3.52
N HIS A 15 -5.72 -0.35 -3.40
CA HIS A 15 -5.19 0.33 -4.58
C HIS A 15 -4.34 -0.61 -5.46
N ALA A 16 -3.38 -1.32 -4.89
CA ALA A 16 -2.61 -2.34 -5.60
C ALA A 16 -3.50 -3.42 -6.25
N ILE A 17 -4.60 -3.83 -5.59
CA ILE A 17 -5.55 -4.82 -6.14
C ILE A 17 -6.29 -4.26 -7.37
N ARG A 18 -6.76 -3.01 -7.30
CA ARG A 18 -7.43 -2.35 -8.43
C ARG A 18 -6.50 -2.27 -9.62
N LEU A 19 -5.28 -1.77 -9.41
CA LEU A 19 -4.26 -1.69 -10.47
C LEU A 19 -3.97 -3.07 -11.10
N LEU A 20 -3.85 -4.12 -10.27
CA LEU A 20 -3.60 -5.48 -10.76
C LEU A 20 -4.79 -6.05 -11.57
N LEU A 21 -6.02 -5.79 -11.13
CA LEU A 21 -7.23 -6.19 -11.87
C LEU A 21 -7.31 -5.51 -13.24
N GLU A 22 -6.98 -4.22 -13.31
CA GLU A 22 -6.94 -3.45 -14.55
C GLU A 22 -5.82 -3.92 -15.49
N TYR A 23 -4.63 -4.17 -14.94
CA TYR A 23 -3.50 -4.71 -15.70
C TYR A 23 -3.82 -6.05 -16.34
N THR A 24 -4.47 -6.94 -15.58
CA THR A 24 -4.83 -8.30 -16.02
C THR A 24 -6.08 -8.35 -16.90
N ASP A 25 -6.72 -7.21 -17.18
CA ASP A 25 -7.99 -7.10 -17.90
C ASP A 25 -9.09 -7.99 -17.27
N SER A 26 -9.02 -8.14 -15.95
CA SER A 26 -9.93 -9.02 -15.20
C SER A 26 -11.32 -8.41 -15.14
N SER A 27 -12.35 -9.20 -15.45
CA SER A 27 -13.73 -8.75 -15.24
C SER A 27 -14.05 -8.75 -13.75
N TYR A 28 -14.22 -7.56 -13.17
CA TYR A 28 -14.60 -7.39 -11.77
C TYR A 28 -15.73 -6.36 -11.59
N LYS A 29 -16.38 -6.42 -10.43
CA LYS A 29 -17.31 -5.39 -9.94
C LYS A 29 -16.80 -4.90 -8.60
N GLU A 30 -16.76 -3.59 -8.41
CA GLU A 30 -16.43 -3.01 -7.12
C GLU A 30 -17.70 -2.78 -6.30
N LYS A 31 -17.74 -3.31 -5.07
CA LYS A 31 -18.74 -3.00 -4.07
C LYS A 31 -18.10 -2.08 -3.04
N LYS A 32 -18.37 -0.78 -3.19
CA LYS A 32 -17.86 0.27 -2.30
C LYS A 32 -18.67 0.32 -1.02
N TYR A 33 -18.02 0.17 0.12
CA TYR A 33 -18.64 0.30 1.42
C TYR A 33 -18.45 1.72 1.95
N MET A 34 -19.55 2.40 2.30
CA MET A 34 -19.48 3.64 3.07
C MET A 34 -18.96 3.28 4.46
N MET A 35 -17.88 3.92 4.89
CA MET A 35 -17.26 3.66 6.18
C MET A 35 -18.27 3.97 7.30
N GLY A 36 -18.80 2.93 7.94
CA GLY A 36 -19.76 2.95 9.03
C GLY A 36 -19.65 1.65 9.83
N ASP A 37 -20.12 1.66 11.08
CA ASP A 37 -19.88 0.60 12.06
C ASP A 37 -20.42 -0.78 11.65
N SER A 38 -19.53 -1.70 11.24
CA SER A 38 -19.79 -3.15 11.27
C SER A 38 -18.55 -4.01 10.97
N PRO A 39 -18.52 -5.29 11.42
CA PRO A 39 -17.35 -5.88 12.04
C PRO A 39 -16.53 -6.85 11.16
N ASN A 40 -16.80 -6.94 9.86
CA ASN A 40 -16.24 -7.99 9.01
C ASN A 40 -15.49 -7.43 7.81
N TYR A 41 -14.30 -6.88 8.04
CA TYR A 41 -13.31 -6.73 6.97
C TYR A 41 -12.59 -8.07 6.80
N ASP A 42 -12.68 -8.66 5.61
CA ASP A 42 -11.91 -9.84 5.26
C ASP A 42 -10.42 -9.48 5.26
N ARG A 43 -9.66 -10.06 6.20
CA ARG A 43 -8.25 -9.75 6.50
C ARG A 43 -7.24 -10.33 5.49
N GLY A 44 -7.64 -10.45 4.21
CA GLY A 44 -6.93 -11.25 3.22
C GLY A 44 -6.55 -10.52 1.93
N HIS A 45 -6.28 -9.21 1.95
CA HIS A 45 -5.94 -8.45 0.74
C HIS A 45 -4.72 -9.03 -0.01
N ASN A 46 -3.68 -9.49 0.70
CA ASN A 46 -2.57 -10.22 0.10
C ASN A 46 -3.00 -11.57 -0.51
N ALA A 47 -3.91 -12.30 0.13
CA ALA A 47 -4.44 -13.53 -0.44
C ALA A 47 -5.21 -13.29 -1.76
N ILE A 48 -5.88 -12.14 -1.89
CA ILE A 48 -6.54 -11.71 -3.14
C ILE A 48 -5.50 -11.39 -4.21
N LEU A 49 -4.47 -10.60 -3.88
CA LEU A 49 -3.35 -10.30 -4.79
C LEU A 49 -2.68 -11.57 -5.28
N CYS A 50 -2.26 -12.46 -4.37
CA CYS A 50 -1.61 -13.73 -4.69
C CYS A 50 -2.53 -14.68 -5.47
N HIS A 51 -3.85 -14.60 -5.28
CA HIS A 51 -4.79 -15.38 -6.10
C HIS A 51 -4.84 -14.87 -7.55
N ILE A 52 -4.96 -13.55 -7.75
CA ILE A 52 -4.95 -12.93 -9.09
C ILE A 52 -3.60 -13.17 -9.76
N ALA A 53 -2.50 -12.97 -9.03
CA ALA A 53 -1.15 -13.17 -9.53
C ALA A 53 -0.93 -14.60 -10.03
N ARG A 54 -1.31 -15.62 -9.24
CA ARG A 54 -1.20 -17.04 -9.64
C ARG A 54 -2.02 -17.36 -10.88
N LYS A 55 -3.21 -16.77 -11.02
CA LYS A 55 -4.08 -16.98 -12.19
C LYS A 55 -3.46 -16.42 -13.48
N HIS A 56 -2.61 -15.40 -13.37
CA HIS A 56 -2.00 -14.69 -14.49
C HIS A 56 -0.47 -14.91 -14.61
N ASN A 57 0.09 -15.87 -13.86
CA ASN A 57 1.53 -16.17 -13.82
C ASN A 57 2.43 -14.96 -13.43
N LEU A 58 1.97 -14.14 -12.47
CA LEU A 58 2.66 -12.92 -12.02
C LEU A 58 3.37 -13.09 -10.66
N CYS A 59 3.81 -14.31 -10.32
CA CYS A 59 4.43 -14.64 -9.02
C CYS A 59 5.95 -14.86 -9.10
N GLY A 60 6.58 -14.57 -10.23
CA GLY A 60 7.95 -14.99 -10.54
C GLY A 60 8.00 -16.44 -11.04
N GLU A 61 8.91 -16.71 -11.97
CA GLU A 61 9.05 -18.03 -12.61
C GLU A 61 10.17 -18.84 -11.95
N THR A 62 11.29 -18.16 -11.68
CA THR A 62 12.48 -18.74 -11.05
C THR A 62 12.41 -18.69 -9.52
N GLU A 63 13.18 -19.53 -8.84
CA GLU A 63 13.26 -19.48 -7.38
C GLU A 63 13.83 -18.14 -6.89
N GLU A 64 14.78 -17.57 -7.63
CA GLU A 64 15.35 -16.25 -7.32
C GLU A 64 14.31 -15.13 -7.42
N GLU A 65 13.42 -15.17 -8.41
CA GLU A 65 12.32 -14.22 -8.53
C GLU A 65 11.30 -14.39 -7.42
N LYS A 66 10.93 -15.63 -7.08
CA LYS A 66 10.00 -15.91 -5.97
C LYS A 66 10.55 -15.42 -4.64
N ILE A 67 11.84 -15.62 -4.37
CA ILE A 67 12.50 -15.08 -3.17
C ILE A 67 12.38 -13.56 -3.14
N ARG A 68 12.61 -12.88 -4.27
CA ARG A 68 12.47 -11.41 -4.33
C ARG A 68 11.03 -10.95 -4.13
N VAL A 69 10.08 -11.67 -4.71
CA VAL A 69 8.65 -11.46 -4.53
C VAL A 69 8.28 -11.56 -3.05
N ASP A 70 8.65 -12.64 -2.38
CA ASP A 70 8.32 -12.87 -0.96
C ASP A 70 8.92 -11.79 -0.05
N ILE A 71 10.17 -11.41 -0.28
CA ILE A 71 10.85 -10.35 0.49
C ILE A 71 10.10 -9.02 0.31
N LEU A 72 9.78 -8.65 -0.94
CA LEU A 72 9.21 -7.35 -1.23
C LEU A 72 7.74 -7.25 -0.80
N GLU A 73 6.97 -8.35 -0.89
CA GLU A 73 5.60 -8.40 -0.40
C GLU A 73 5.56 -8.06 1.10
N ASN A 74 6.39 -8.75 1.90
CA ASN A 74 6.44 -8.54 3.34
C ASN A 74 6.95 -7.14 3.69
N GLN A 75 8.04 -6.69 3.03
CA GLN A 75 8.61 -5.37 3.28
C GLN A 75 7.64 -4.23 2.94
N SER A 76 6.89 -4.37 1.84
CA SER A 76 5.91 -3.36 1.42
C SER A 76 4.72 -3.32 2.38
N MET A 77 4.31 -4.47 2.91
CA MET A 77 3.28 -4.54 3.95
C MET A 77 3.70 -3.83 5.24
N ASP A 78 4.93 -4.11 5.73
CA ASP A 78 5.45 -3.47 6.95
C ASP A 78 5.50 -1.95 6.80
N ASN A 79 5.95 -1.46 5.64
CA ASN A 79 6.02 -0.02 5.36
C ASN A 79 4.62 0.61 5.25
N LEU A 80 3.67 -0.08 4.62
CA LEU A 80 2.29 0.37 4.51
C LEU A 80 1.61 0.44 5.88
N MET A 81 1.85 -0.56 6.74
CA MET A 81 1.35 -0.56 8.12
C MET A 81 2.00 0.53 8.96
N GLN A 82 3.30 0.80 8.78
CA GLN A 82 3.98 1.89 9.48
C GLN A 82 3.40 3.25 9.08
N LEU A 83 3.24 3.51 7.77
CA LEU A 83 2.66 4.75 7.28
C LEU A 83 1.21 4.90 7.76
N ALA A 84 0.40 3.85 7.65
CA ALA A 84 -0.96 3.85 8.17
C ALA A 84 -0.99 4.13 9.67
N MET A 85 -0.13 3.51 10.48
CA MET A 85 -0.08 3.76 11.93
C MET A 85 0.19 5.24 12.23
N ILE A 86 1.14 5.85 11.54
CA ILE A 86 1.47 7.27 11.70
C ILE A 86 0.26 8.16 11.38
N CYS A 87 -0.46 7.86 10.30
CA CYS A 87 -1.59 8.68 9.85
C CYS A 87 -2.78 8.71 10.81
N TYR A 88 -2.89 7.77 11.75
CA TYR A 88 -4.03 7.68 12.67
C TYR A 88 -3.68 7.94 14.13
N ILE A 89 -2.41 8.17 14.48
CA ILE A 89 -2.06 8.54 15.86
C ILE A 89 -2.34 10.03 16.10
N PRO A 90 -2.90 10.41 17.27
CA PRO A 90 -3.19 11.81 17.59
C PRO A 90 -1.98 12.75 17.48
N GLU A 91 -0.78 12.21 17.72
CA GLU A 91 0.49 12.92 17.64
C GLU A 91 1.10 12.98 16.23
N PHE A 92 0.33 12.73 15.17
CA PHE A 92 0.78 12.75 13.76
C PHE A 92 1.77 13.89 13.45
N GLU A 93 1.42 15.14 13.78
CA GLU A 93 2.26 16.32 13.52
C GLU A 93 3.63 16.27 14.23
N LYS A 94 3.73 15.56 15.36
CA LYS A 94 4.98 15.39 16.10
C LYS A 94 5.83 14.24 15.55
N VAL A 95 5.21 13.21 15.00
CA VAL A 95 5.92 12.02 14.48
C VAL A 95 6.29 12.15 13.00
N LYS A 96 5.54 12.94 12.23
CA LYS A 96 5.78 13.16 10.80
C LYS A 96 7.21 13.61 10.50
N PRO A 97 7.83 14.57 11.23
CA PRO A 97 9.21 14.98 10.96
C PRO A 97 10.20 13.83 11.07
N LYS A 98 10.05 12.97 12.09
CA LYS A 98 10.91 11.79 12.27
C LYS A 98 10.72 10.78 11.15
N TYR A 99 9.48 10.56 10.71
CA TYR A 99 9.22 9.69 9.56
C TYR A 99 9.91 10.20 8.29
N LEU A 100 9.83 11.51 8.03
CA LEU A 100 10.48 12.14 6.88
C LEU A 100 12.02 12.09 6.97
N GLU A 101 12.58 12.13 8.18
CA GLU A 101 14.03 11.94 8.40
C GLU A 101 14.49 10.51 8.05
N GLU A 102 13.69 9.49 8.39
CA GLU A 102 13.98 8.07 8.11
C GLU A 102 13.63 7.64 6.68
N LEU A 103 12.81 8.42 5.97
CA LEU A 103 12.28 8.06 4.66
C LEU A 103 13.38 7.85 3.59
N PRO A 104 14.41 8.70 3.46
CA PRO A 104 15.49 8.48 2.50
C PRO A 104 16.24 7.16 2.69
N GLU A 105 16.43 6.71 3.94
CA GLU A 105 17.08 5.43 4.22
C GLU A 105 16.21 4.26 3.74
N LYS A 106 14.90 4.31 3.99
CA LYS A 106 13.95 3.30 3.48
C LYS A 106 13.93 3.26 1.96
N LEU A 107 13.86 4.42 1.31
CA LEU A 107 13.88 4.52 -0.16
C LEU A 107 15.21 4.06 -0.76
N THR A 108 16.32 4.25 -0.05
CA THR A 108 17.63 3.70 -0.45
C THR A 108 17.58 2.17 -0.52
N LEU A 109 16.92 1.50 0.42
CA LEU A 109 16.76 0.04 0.39
C LEU A 109 15.98 -0.42 -0.84
N TYR A 110 14.87 0.26 -1.18
CA TYR A 110 14.12 -0.03 -2.41
C TYR A 110 14.95 0.21 -3.67
N SER A 111 15.66 1.35 -3.73
CA SER A 111 16.51 1.70 -4.87
C SER A 111 17.63 0.67 -5.08
N GLN A 112 18.30 0.23 -4.01
CA GLN A 112 19.32 -0.81 -4.07
C GLN A 112 18.72 -2.16 -4.46
N PHE A 113 17.55 -2.50 -3.91
CA PHE A 113 16.90 -3.77 -4.18
C PHE A 113 16.46 -3.87 -5.64
N LEU A 114 15.88 -2.81 -6.23
CA LEU A 114 15.57 -2.70 -7.67
C LEU A 114 16.84 -2.73 -8.53
N GLY A 115 17.85 -1.95 -8.14
CA GLY A 115 19.11 -1.83 -8.87
C GLY A 115 18.88 -1.32 -10.29
N LYS A 116 19.27 -2.14 -11.28
CA LYS A 116 19.16 -1.84 -12.73
C LYS A 116 18.00 -2.57 -13.41
N ARG A 117 17.25 -3.38 -12.68
CA ARG A 117 16.16 -4.19 -13.26
C ARG A 117 14.98 -3.28 -13.63
N PRO A 118 14.22 -3.64 -14.68
CA PRO A 118 13.01 -2.89 -15.03
C PRO A 118 11.90 -3.07 -13.99
N TRP A 119 11.84 -4.25 -13.35
CA TRP A 119 10.88 -4.64 -12.32
C TRP A 119 11.60 -5.23 -11.11
N PHE A 120 10.92 -5.30 -9.97
CA PHE A 120 11.56 -5.68 -8.71
C PHE A 120 11.99 -7.15 -8.67
N ALA A 121 11.18 -8.06 -9.21
CA ALA A 121 11.50 -9.48 -9.26
C ALA A 121 12.57 -9.80 -10.32
N GLY A 122 12.54 -9.13 -11.48
CA GLY A 122 13.39 -9.43 -12.62
C GLY A 122 13.08 -8.58 -13.85
N ASP A 123 13.12 -9.23 -15.02
CA ASP A 123 12.85 -8.57 -16.31
C ASP A 123 11.36 -8.47 -16.64
N GLU A 124 10.54 -9.31 -16.01
CA GLU A 124 9.08 -9.34 -16.16
C GLU A 124 8.38 -8.75 -14.93
N ILE A 125 7.21 -8.16 -15.16
CA ILE A 125 6.39 -7.57 -14.09
C ILE A 125 5.71 -8.67 -13.27
N THR A 126 5.63 -8.44 -11.96
CA THR A 126 4.98 -9.32 -11.00
C THR A 126 4.01 -8.53 -10.12
N PHE A 127 3.21 -9.21 -9.30
CA PHE A 127 2.25 -8.51 -8.44
C PHE A 127 2.92 -7.60 -7.40
N VAL A 128 4.18 -7.84 -7.03
CA VAL A 128 4.89 -7.00 -6.05
C VAL A 128 5.30 -5.66 -6.62
N ASP A 129 5.35 -5.50 -7.95
CA ASP A 129 5.54 -4.18 -8.57
C ASP A 129 4.33 -3.27 -8.34
N PHE A 130 3.12 -3.84 -8.20
CA PHE A 130 1.91 -3.09 -7.85
C PHE A 130 1.94 -2.64 -6.40
N LEU A 131 2.45 -3.48 -5.49
CA LEU A 131 2.66 -3.12 -4.08
C LEU A 131 3.76 -2.06 -3.93
N ALA A 132 4.84 -2.19 -4.69
CA ALA A 132 5.95 -1.24 -4.68
C ALA A 132 5.53 0.11 -5.27
N TYR A 133 4.76 0.13 -6.35
CA TYR A 133 4.18 1.35 -6.88
C TYR A 133 3.32 2.05 -5.83
N ASP A 134 2.41 1.31 -5.18
CA ASP A 134 1.48 1.85 -4.21
C ASP A 134 2.19 2.55 -3.04
N ILE A 135 3.20 1.89 -2.44
CA ILE A 135 3.94 2.49 -1.32
C ILE A 135 4.82 3.67 -1.77
N LEU A 136 5.42 3.62 -2.96
CA LEU A 136 6.24 4.73 -3.47
C LEU A 136 5.38 5.95 -3.82
N ASP A 137 4.22 5.74 -4.44
CA ASP A 137 3.25 6.80 -4.74
C ASP A 137 2.72 7.45 -3.47
N LEU A 138 2.34 6.64 -2.46
CA LEU A 138 1.94 7.17 -1.14
C LEU A 138 3.02 8.06 -0.51
N ASN A 139 4.29 7.68 -0.63
CA ASN A 139 5.40 8.49 -0.14
C ASN A 139 5.60 9.77 -0.95
N CYS A 140 5.40 9.75 -2.27
CA CYS A 140 5.39 10.95 -3.10
C CYS A 140 4.25 11.90 -2.75
N ILE A 141 3.09 11.39 -2.35
CA ILE A 141 1.99 12.25 -1.89
C ILE A 141 2.34 12.89 -0.53
N PHE A 142 3.04 12.17 0.33
CA PHE A 142 3.51 12.66 1.63
C PHE A 142 4.66 13.67 1.55
N GLU A 143 5.62 13.42 0.66
CA GLU A 143 6.79 14.24 0.41
C GLU A 143 7.13 14.19 -1.10
N PRO A 144 6.65 15.17 -1.90
CA PRO A 144 6.77 15.15 -3.36
C PRO A 144 8.20 15.01 -3.89
N SER A 145 9.19 15.48 -3.14
CA SER A 145 10.59 15.44 -3.56
C SER A 145 11.34 14.16 -3.13
N CYS A 146 10.68 13.22 -2.43
CA CYS A 146 11.35 12.08 -1.80
C CYS A 146 12.10 11.15 -2.78
N LEU A 147 11.69 11.11 -4.05
CA LEU A 147 12.33 10.27 -5.08
C LEU A 147 13.39 10.99 -5.92
N ASP A 148 13.62 12.29 -5.74
CA ASP A 148 14.52 13.06 -6.63
C ASP A 148 15.98 12.59 -6.62
N VAL A 149 16.41 11.98 -5.53
CA VAL A 149 17.77 11.40 -5.40
C VAL A 149 17.85 9.94 -5.91
N PHE A 150 16.72 9.33 -6.29
CA PHE A 150 16.63 7.92 -6.70
C PHE A 150 16.13 7.80 -8.15
N PRO A 151 17.00 8.03 -9.17
CA PRO A 151 16.58 8.04 -10.56
C PRO A 151 15.94 6.72 -11.02
N ASN A 152 16.42 5.58 -10.53
CA ASN A 152 15.84 4.28 -10.86
C ASN A 152 14.42 4.09 -10.32
N LEU A 153 14.09 4.67 -9.16
CA LEU A 153 12.73 4.65 -8.62
C LEU A 153 11.82 5.59 -9.40
N LYS A 154 12.29 6.77 -9.82
CA LYS A 154 11.53 7.65 -10.73
C LYS A 154 11.25 7.00 -12.08
N ASP A 155 12.25 6.30 -12.63
CA ASP A 155 12.09 5.53 -13.86
C ASP A 155 11.10 4.38 -13.68
N PHE A 156 11.11 3.71 -12.53
CA PHE A 156 10.13 2.68 -12.18
C PHE A 156 8.70 3.23 -12.13
N ILE A 157 8.46 4.34 -11.42
CA ILE A 157 7.15 5.01 -11.38
C ILE A 157 6.68 5.36 -12.79
N SER A 158 7.54 6.02 -13.57
CA SER A 158 7.23 6.42 -14.95
C SER A 158 6.93 5.22 -15.85
N ARG A 159 7.65 4.10 -15.67
CA ARG A 159 7.42 2.86 -16.42
C ARG A 159 6.08 2.22 -16.05
N PHE A 160 5.76 2.15 -14.76
CA PHE A 160 4.52 1.57 -14.26
C PHE A 160 3.30 2.36 -14.75
N GLU A 161 3.31 3.69 -14.62
CA GLU A 161 2.25 4.59 -15.11
C GLU A 161 2.13 4.59 -16.64
N GLY A 162 3.24 4.30 -17.33
CA GLY A 162 3.31 4.16 -18.78
C GLY A 162 2.69 2.85 -19.31
N LEU A 163 2.38 1.87 -18.46
CA LEU A 163 1.73 0.62 -18.89
C LEU A 163 0.36 0.94 -19.50
N LYS A 164 0.09 0.47 -20.71
CA LYS A 164 -1.10 0.82 -21.50
C LYS A 164 -2.42 0.71 -20.71
N LYS A 165 -2.59 -0.39 -19.97
CA LYS A 165 -3.79 -0.64 -19.15
C LYS A 165 -3.86 0.28 -17.92
N ILE A 166 -2.73 0.50 -17.26
CA ILE A 166 -2.62 1.38 -16.09
C ILE A 166 -2.85 2.84 -16.47
N SER A 167 -2.17 3.33 -17.52
CA SER A 167 -2.37 4.68 -18.04
C SER A 167 -3.83 4.93 -18.45
N ALA A 168 -4.49 3.94 -19.05
CA ALA A 168 -5.90 4.03 -19.39
C ALA A 168 -6.79 4.08 -18.15
N TYR A 169 -6.51 3.23 -17.16
CA TYR A 169 -7.23 3.22 -15.88
C TYR A 169 -7.08 4.55 -15.14
N MET A 170 -5.87 5.08 -14.99
CA MET A 170 -5.58 6.35 -14.30
C MET A 170 -6.29 7.56 -14.92
N LYS A 171 -6.57 7.51 -16.22
CA LYS A 171 -7.34 8.55 -16.95
C LYS A 171 -8.85 8.33 -16.91
N SER A 172 -9.31 7.19 -16.39
CA SER A 172 -10.72 6.84 -16.33
C SER A 172 -11.39 7.42 -15.09
N SER A 173 -12.72 7.56 -15.13
CA SER A 173 -13.53 7.93 -13.96
C SER A 173 -13.61 6.85 -12.89
N GLN A 174 -13.09 5.64 -13.16
CA GLN A 174 -13.02 4.53 -12.20
C GLN A 174 -11.76 4.61 -11.33
N CYS A 175 -10.76 5.40 -11.74
CA CYS A 175 -9.58 5.64 -10.91
C CYS A 175 -9.99 6.45 -9.68
N LEU A 176 -9.76 5.85 -8.51
CA LEU A 176 -10.03 6.49 -7.24
C LEU A 176 -8.95 7.53 -6.94
N GLN A 177 -9.31 8.79 -7.16
CA GLN A 177 -8.60 9.98 -6.65
C GLN A 177 -9.04 10.33 -5.21
N GLY A 178 -9.75 9.42 -4.54
CA GLY A 178 -10.34 9.62 -3.21
C GLY A 178 -9.29 9.66 -2.10
N PRO A 179 -9.72 9.86 -0.83
CA PRO A 179 -8.79 10.03 0.27
C PRO A 179 -7.90 8.79 0.45
N LEU A 180 -6.63 9.02 0.82
CA LEU A 180 -5.62 7.97 0.99
C LEU A 180 -6.02 6.97 2.07
N PHE A 181 -6.56 7.50 3.16
CA PHE A 181 -6.97 6.76 4.34
C PHE A 181 -8.44 7.02 4.68
N GLY A 182 -8.96 6.21 5.61
CA GLY A 182 -10.32 6.38 6.13
C GLY A 182 -10.49 7.65 6.95
N LYS A 183 -11.74 7.98 7.27
CA LYS A 183 -12.16 9.24 7.91
C LYS A 183 -11.52 9.53 9.27
N SER A 184 -11.03 8.51 9.96
CA SER A 184 -10.42 8.65 11.29
C SER A 184 -8.92 8.91 11.23
N ALA A 185 -8.34 9.05 10.03
CA ALA A 185 -6.98 9.52 9.86
C ALA A 185 -6.89 11.02 10.23
N MET A 186 -5.71 11.43 10.70
CA MET A 186 -5.48 12.78 11.18
C MET A 186 -5.59 13.80 10.03
N PRO A 187 -6.15 14.99 10.24
CA PRO A 187 -6.41 15.96 9.17
C PRO A 187 -5.20 16.25 8.26
N GLY A 188 -4.00 16.44 8.83
CA GLY A 188 -2.76 16.69 8.07
C GLY A 188 -2.24 15.49 7.24
N SER A 189 -2.86 14.31 7.38
CA SER A 189 -2.60 13.12 6.54
C SER A 189 -3.58 13.00 5.36
N LEU A 190 -4.62 13.84 5.33
CA LEU A 190 -5.71 13.84 4.33
C LEU A 190 -5.67 15.06 3.39
N GLU A 191 -4.68 15.95 3.54
CA GLU A 191 -4.69 17.34 3.02
C GLU A 191 -4.65 17.52 1.48
N ASN A 192 -4.78 16.45 0.68
CA ASN A 192 -4.86 16.57 -0.79
C ASN A 192 -6.23 16.25 -1.40
N THR A 193 -7.31 16.12 -0.62
CA THR A 193 -8.65 15.92 -1.19
C THR A 193 -9.70 16.81 -0.51
N GLY A 194 -10.48 17.51 -1.34
CA GLY A 194 -11.43 18.56 -0.95
C GLY A 194 -12.49 18.16 0.09
N GLU A 195 -13.15 19.19 0.62
CA GLU A 195 -14.07 19.18 1.77
C GLU A 195 -14.93 17.92 1.94
N GLN A 196 -14.97 17.39 3.17
CA GLN A 196 -16.02 16.47 3.61
C GLN A 196 -16.63 16.90 4.95
N PRO A 197 -17.95 16.67 5.13
CA PRO A 197 -18.72 17.14 6.28
C PRO A 197 -18.57 16.28 7.54
N ASP A 198 -18.94 16.88 8.66
CA ASP A 198 -18.51 16.58 10.04
C ASP A 198 -18.80 15.18 10.63
N SER A 199 -17.79 14.74 11.40
CA SER A 199 -17.78 13.88 12.61
C SER A 199 -18.20 12.40 12.52
N LEU A 200 -17.33 11.52 13.05
CA LEU A 200 -17.59 10.52 14.12
C LEU A 200 -16.35 9.64 14.41
N ASP A 201 -16.30 9.11 15.64
CA ASP A 201 -15.18 8.52 16.40
C ASP A 201 -14.30 7.44 15.70
N PRO A 202 -13.03 7.25 16.14
CA PRO A 202 -12.11 6.30 15.54
C PRO A 202 -12.54 4.83 15.74
N PRO A 203 -12.29 3.92 14.76
CA PRO A 203 -12.72 2.54 14.86
C PRO A 203 -11.92 1.79 15.91
N SER A 204 -12.58 0.81 16.53
CA SER A 204 -12.11 -0.17 17.51
C SER A 204 -10.82 -0.94 17.18
N PHE A 205 -10.19 -0.70 16.03
CA PHE A 205 -8.87 -1.21 15.66
C PHE A 205 -7.74 -0.63 16.54
N PHE A 206 -7.86 0.63 16.97
CA PHE A 206 -6.80 1.33 17.73
C PHE A 206 -6.69 0.90 19.19
N LEU A 207 -7.76 0.43 19.81
CA LEU A 207 -7.76 -0.02 21.21
C LEU A 207 -7.04 -1.36 21.40
N LEU A 208 -6.90 -2.19 20.36
CA LEU A 208 -6.24 -3.51 20.47
C LEU A 208 -4.71 -3.43 20.29
N VAL A 209 -4.23 -2.52 19.43
CA VAL A 209 -2.78 -2.35 19.19
C VAL A 209 -2.12 -1.63 20.37
N SER A 210 -2.78 -0.64 20.97
CA SER A 210 -2.27 0.03 22.18
C SER A 210 -2.21 -0.90 23.39
N THR A 211 -3.12 -1.87 23.50
CA THR A 211 -3.10 -2.88 24.58
C THR A 211 -2.03 -3.95 24.38
N LEU A 212 -1.67 -4.30 23.13
CA LEU A 212 -0.58 -5.24 22.83
C LEU A 212 0.81 -4.67 23.12
N PHE A 213 1.02 -3.35 22.95
CA PHE A 213 2.30 -2.69 23.27
C PHE A 213 2.41 -2.18 24.71
N SER A 214 1.32 -2.16 25.47
CA SER A 214 1.31 -1.73 26.88
C SER A 214 1.37 -2.87 27.89
N SER A 215 1.34 -4.14 27.46
CA SER A 215 1.46 -5.27 28.38
C SER A 215 2.93 -5.49 28.81
N PRO A 216 3.23 -5.58 30.12
CA PRO A 216 4.57 -5.96 30.58
C PRO A 216 4.91 -7.34 30.03
N ARG A 217 6.10 -7.49 29.43
CA ARG A 217 6.60 -8.78 28.95
C ARG A 217 6.47 -9.85 30.06
N PRO A 218 5.83 -11.01 29.82
CA PRO A 218 5.81 -12.09 30.79
C PRO A 218 7.22 -12.68 30.95
N HIS A 219 7.69 -12.72 32.19
CA HIS A 219 8.99 -13.29 32.60
C HIS A 219 9.03 -14.82 32.52
N TRP A 220 8.90 -15.48 31.38
CA TRP A 220 9.17 -16.92 31.30
C TRP A 220 9.66 -17.36 29.92
N LEU A 221 10.98 -17.49 29.74
CA LEU A 221 11.72 -18.70 29.29
C LEU A 221 13.18 -18.33 28.89
N PRO A 222 14.17 -19.16 29.23
CA PRO A 222 15.59 -18.84 29.11
C PRO A 222 16.16 -19.09 27.71
N PHE A 223 17.18 -18.32 27.38
CA PHE A 223 18.02 -18.44 26.18
C PHE A 223 18.76 -19.78 26.13
N PHE A 224 18.83 -20.37 24.93
CA PHE A 224 19.93 -21.24 24.49
C PHE A 224 20.70 -20.52 23.37
#